data_AF-A0A4U3KA57-F1
#
_entry.id   AF-A0A4U3KA57-F1
#
_cell.length_a   1.000
_cell.length_b   1.000
_cell.length_c   1.000
_cell.angle_alpha   90.00
_cell.angle_beta   90.00
_cell.angle_gamma   90.00
#
_symmetry.space_group_name_H-M   'P 1'
#
loop_
_entity.id
_entity.type
_entity.pdbx_description
1 polymer ?
#
loop_
_entity_poly.entity_id
_entity_poly.type
_entity_poly.pdbx_seq_one_letter_code
_entity_poly.pdbx_strand_id
1 'polypeptide(L)'
;MKKIKKYLSLTMIVTLILINFIQMPTALAVDYSDGFITKGELQDTDGNPKNEFEIGETMIAHYEYNIPDDATIKAGDTMTVKLPKELIIANDTSFNLVDDLGNIVGTAKLDKTTGEVVITFTDYYETNTANRKGTFDIYTNWNKEIVSEDETIDVDLGTGGSTIVVTPPKYPDPTEKLLKW
;
A
#
# COMPACT_ATOMS: atom_id res chain seq x y z
N MET A 1 -71.93 11.09 5.57
CA MET A 1 -70.56 10.95 6.11
C MET A 1 -69.97 9.52 6.01
N LYS A 2 -70.46 8.62 5.14
CA LYS A 2 -69.99 7.21 5.05
C LYS A 2 -68.88 6.94 4.02
N LYS A 3 -68.68 7.80 3.02
CA LYS A 3 -67.69 7.56 1.94
C LYS A 3 -66.27 8.04 2.26
N ILE A 4 -66.11 9.07 3.10
CA ILE A 4 -64.80 9.64 3.46
C ILE A 4 -63.95 8.68 4.29
N LYS A 5 -64.57 7.86 5.16
CA LYS A 5 -63.86 6.86 5.96
C LYS A 5 -63.24 5.71 5.13
N LYS A 6 -63.76 5.43 3.93
CA LYS A 6 -63.28 4.32 3.07
C LYS A 6 -62.02 4.71 2.27
N TYR A 7 -61.88 5.98 1.89
CA TYR A 7 -60.69 6.49 1.21
C TYR A 7 -59.54 6.81 2.16
N LEU A 8 -59.86 7.27 3.38
CA LEU A 8 -58.85 7.54 4.42
C LEU A 8 -58.13 6.27 4.91
N SER A 9 -58.84 5.13 4.92
CA SER A 9 -58.27 3.82 5.29
C SER A 9 -57.40 3.22 4.19
N LEU A 10 -57.65 3.55 2.91
CA LEU A 10 -56.90 3.00 1.77
C LEU A 10 -55.60 3.76 1.52
N THR A 11 -55.59 5.09 1.74
CA THR A 11 -54.37 5.91 1.68
C THR A 11 -53.40 5.57 2.80
N MET A 12 -53.89 5.21 3.98
CA MET A 12 -53.04 4.90 5.14
C MET A 12 -52.31 3.55 5.01
N ILE A 13 -52.90 2.58 4.30
CA ILE A 13 -52.29 1.25 4.09
C ILE A 13 -51.22 1.30 2.99
N VAL A 14 -51.39 2.13 1.96
CA VAL A 14 -50.41 2.28 0.86
C VAL A 14 -49.14 3.02 1.32
N THR A 15 -49.24 3.92 2.30
CA THR A 15 -48.07 4.62 2.87
C THR A 15 -47.19 3.75 3.77
N LEU A 16 -47.71 2.68 4.38
CA LEU A 16 -46.91 1.82 5.26
C LEU A 16 -45.96 0.86 4.50
N ILE A 17 -46.20 0.63 3.21
CA ILE A 17 -45.39 -0.31 2.41
C ILE A 17 -44.13 0.37 1.83
N LEU A 18 -44.08 1.72 1.80
CA LEU A 18 -42.98 2.51 1.23
C LEU A 18 -41.79 2.75 2.18
N ILE A 19 -41.86 2.33 3.45
CA ILE A 19 -40.82 2.61 4.45
C ILE A 19 -39.79 1.47 4.58
N ASN A 20 -39.98 0.34 3.88
CA ASN A 20 -38.94 -0.69 3.78
C ASN A 20 -37.89 -0.35 2.70
N PHE A 21 -37.38 0.88 2.70
CA PHE A 21 -36.01 1.10 2.24
C PHE A 21 -35.13 0.48 3.30
N ILE A 22 -34.79 -0.80 3.13
CA ILE A 22 -33.74 -1.44 3.91
C ILE A 22 -32.50 -0.58 3.65
N GLN A 23 -32.13 0.24 4.62
CA GLN A 23 -30.82 0.88 4.60
C GLN A 23 -29.84 -0.28 4.65
N MET A 24 -29.28 -0.64 3.49
CA MET A 24 -28.19 -1.60 3.47
C MET A 24 -27.14 -1.05 4.42
N PRO A 25 -26.68 -1.83 5.41
CA PRO A 25 -25.57 -1.38 6.22
C PRO A 25 -24.42 -1.10 5.25
N THR A 26 -23.91 0.13 5.27
CA THR A 26 -22.62 0.43 4.65
C THR A 26 -21.64 -0.51 5.32
N ALA A 27 -21.15 -1.51 4.58
CA ALA A 27 -20.08 -2.35 5.07
C ALA A 27 -18.94 -1.41 5.48
N LEU A 28 -18.41 -1.58 6.69
CA LEU A 28 -17.22 -0.85 7.08
C LEU A 28 -16.09 -1.26 6.12
N ALA A 29 -15.30 -0.28 5.71
CA ALA A 29 -14.07 -0.54 4.99
C ALA A 29 -13.20 -1.49 5.84
N VAL A 30 -12.77 -2.59 5.23
CA VAL A 30 -11.88 -3.57 5.86
C VAL A 30 -10.44 -3.16 5.59
N ASP A 31 -9.60 -3.19 6.63
CA ASP A 31 -8.15 -3.11 6.46
C ASP A 31 -7.56 -4.53 6.47
N TYR A 32 -6.91 -4.90 5.37
CA TYR A 32 -6.24 -6.19 5.19
C TYR A 32 -4.79 -6.18 5.69
N SER A 33 -4.30 -5.05 6.23
CA SER A 33 -2.91 -4.87 6.63
C SER A 33 -1.95 -5.30 5.52
N ASP A 34 -0.90 -6.05 5.82
CA ASP A 34 0.08 -6.61 4.88
C ASP A 34 -0.32 -8.00 4.36
N GLY A 35 -1.55 -8.46 4.60
CA GLY A 35 -1.97 -9.84 4.34
C GLY A 35 -1.98 -10.27 2.87
N PHE A 36 -1.91 -9.33 1.92
CA PHE A 36 -1.78 -9.64 0.49
C PHE A 36 -0.35 -9.49 -0.04
N ILE A 37 0.59 -9.02 0.77
CA ILE A 37 1.99 -8.89 0.36
C ILE A 37 2.59 -10.28 0.20
N THR A 38 3.18 -10.54 -0.97
CA THR A 38 3.83 -11.81 -1.30
C THR A 38 5.34 -11.70 -1.37
N LYS A 39 5.87 -10.49 -1.60
CA LYS A 39 7.30 -10.21 -1.61
C LYS A 39 7.57 -8.79 -1.13
N GLY A 40 8.59 -8.61 -0.30
CA GLY A 40 9.20 -7.32 0.02
C GLY A 40 10.72 -7.44 -0.09
N GLU A 41 11.37 -6.53 -0.82
CA GLU A 41 12.83 -6.48 -0.92
C GLU A 41 13.34 -5.04 -1.07
N LEU A 42 14.60 -4.82 -0.71
CA LEU A 42 15.29 -3.57 -0.99
C LEU A 42 16.01 -3.62 -2.34
N GLN A 43 15.87 -2.54 -3.09
CA GLN A 43 16.49 -2.33 -4.39
C GLN A 43 17.24 -1.00 -4.42
N ASP A 44 18.22 -0.87 -5.32
CA ASP A 44 18.76 0.44 -5.69
C ASP A 44 17.74 1.28 -6.49
N THR A 45 18.09 2.52 -6.80
CA THR A 45 17.24 3.42 -7.58
C THR A 45 17.05 3.00 -9.03
N ASP A 46 17.83 2.03 -9.52
CA ASP A 46 17.70 1.44 -10.86
C ASP A 46 16.77 0.21 -10.85
N GLY A 47 16.24 -0.17 -9.68
CA GLY A 47 15.32 -1.30 -9.50
C GLY A 47 16.01 -2.66 -9.34
N ASN A 48 17.31 -2.68 -9.03
CA ASN A 48 18.04 -3.94 -8.83
C ASN A 48 18.05 -4.32 -7.34
N PRO A 49 17.63 -5.55 -6.98
CA PRO A 49 17.75 -6.04 -5.61
C PRO A 49 19.20 -6.13 -5.18
N LYS A 50 19.50 -5.60 -3.98
CA LYS A 50 20.83 -5.62 -3.37
C LYS A 50 20.72 -5.93 -1.88
N ASN A 51 21.80 -6.44 -1.32
CA ASN A 51 21.96 -6.69 0.12
C ASN A 51 23.07 -5.83 0.74
N GLU A 52 23.55 -4.83 0.01
CA GLU A 52 24.56 -3.88 0.45
C GLU A 52 24.17 -2.48 -0.01
N PHE A 53 24.10 -1.53 0.92
CA PHE A 53 23.75 -0.14 0.65
C PHE A 53 24.65 0.81 1.44
N GLU A 54 24.94 1.99 0.91
CA GLU A 54 25.63 3.02 1.67
C GLU A 54 24.68 3.66 2.70
N ILE A 55 25.21 4.12 3.84
CA ILE A 55 24.42 4.81 4.89
C ILE A 55 23.69 6.07 4.38
N GLY A 56 24.16 6.65 3.27
CA GLY A 56 23.56 7.81 2.59
C GLY A 56 22.75 7.48 1.34
N GLU A 57 22.67 6.20 0.94
CA GLU A 57 22.01 5.77 -0.29
C GLU A 57 20.48 5.86 -0.15
N THR A 58 19.82 6.41 -1.17
CA THR A 58 18.37 6.30 -1.32
C THR A 58 18.05 4.96 -1.95
N MET A 59 17.09 4.25 -1.36
CA MET A 59 16.71 2.90 -1.74
C MET A 59 15.25 2.86 -2.17
N ILE A 60 14.87 1.77 -2.83
CA ILE A 60 13.48 1.43 -3.10
C ILE A 60 13.12 0.22 -2.25
N ALA A 61 12.10 0.34 -1.39
CA ALA A 61 11.41 -0.81 -0.84
C ALA A 61 10.34 -1.25 -1.85
N HIS A 62 10.64 -2.35 -2.54
CA HIS A 62 9.79 -2.91 -3.58
C HIS A 62 8.87 -3.98 -3.00
N TYR A 63 7.59 -3.90 -3.34
CA TYR A 63 6.57 -4.82 -2.87
C TYR A 63 5.84 -5.47 -4.04
N GLU A 64 5.61 -6.78 -3.93
CA GLU A 64 4.65 -7.52 -4.76
C GLU A 64 3.45 -7.92 -3.89
N TYR A 65 2.25 -7.84 -4.46
CA TYR A 65 1.03 -8.31 -3.79
C TYR A 65 0.22 -9.25 -4.69
N ASN A 66 -0.56 -10.12 -4.06
CA ASN A 66 -1.52 -10.99 -4.72
C ASN A 66 -2.76 -11.18 -3.85
N ILE A 67 -3.91 -10.75 -4.36
CA ILE A 67 -5.20 -10.90 -3.70
C ILE A 67 -5.82 -12.24 -4.13
N PRO A 68 -6.02 -13.21 -3.21
CA PRO A 68 -6.65 -14.50 -3.52
C PRO A 68 -8.03 -14.35 -4.16
N ASP A 69 -8.40 -15.16 -5.16
CA ASP A 69 -9.67 -15.01 -5.90
C ASP A 69 -10.93 -15.10 -5.02
N ASP A 70 -10.86 -15.75 -3.86
CA ASP A 70 -11.95 -15.87 -2.89
C ASP A 70 -12.08 -14.65 -1.95
N ALA A 71 -11.07 -13.77 -1.91
CA ALA A 71 -11.14 -12.53 -1.16
C ALA A 71 -12.12 -11.56 -1.83
N THR A 72 -13.08 -11.05 -1.06
CA THR A 72 -14.01 -9.99 -1.51
C THR A 72 -13.39 -8.64 -1.16
N ILE A 73 -13.02 -7.86 -2.17
CA ILE A 73 -12.51 -6.49 -2.01
C ILE A 73 -13.59 -5.52 -2.45
N LYS A 74 -13.88 -4.52 -1.63
CA LYS A 74 -14.83 -3.45 -1.91
C LYS A 74 -14.13 -2.11 -2.04
N ALA A 75 -14.77 -1.18 -2.74
CA ALA A 75 -14.29 0.19 -2.80
C ALA A 75 -14.16 0.78 -1.38
N GLY A 76 -12.99 1.33 -1.08
CA GLY A 76 -12.66 1.90 0.22
C GLY A 76 -11.98 0.94 1.19
N ASP A 77 -11.96 -0.38 0.92
CA ASP A 77 -11.11 -1.31 1.66
C ASP A 77 -9.63 -0.94 1.49
N THR A 78 -8.81 -1.29 2.47
CA THR A 78 -7.39 -0.90 2.51
C THR A 78 -6.43 -2.07 2.66
N MET A 79 -5.20 -1.84 2.19
CA MET A 79 -4.02 -2.64 2.49
C MET A 79 -2.99 -1.69 3.09
N THR A 80 -2.58 -1.93 4.33
CA THR A 80 -1.65 -1.07 5.07
C THR A 80 -0.32 -1.77 5.28
N VAL A 81 0.76 -1.18 4.77
CA VAL A 81 2.14 -1.65 4.96
C VAL A 81 2.88 -0.67 5.84
N LYS A 82 3.66 -1.18 6.80
CA LYS A 82 4.51 -0.38 7.67
C LYS A 82 5.97 -0.71 7.42
N LEU A 83 6.78 0.30 7.13
CA LEU A 83 8.21 0.10 7.03
C LEU A 83 8.81 -0.23 8.41
N PRO A 84 9.82 -1.10 8.47
CA PRO A 84 10.53 -1.39 9.71
C PRO A 84 11.28 -0.14 10.18
N LYS A 85 11.57 -0.05 11.49
CA LYS A 85 12.11 1.16 12.14
C LYS A 85 13.47 1.60 11.60
N GLU A 86 14.22 0.68 11.01
CA GLU A 86 15.52 0.87 10.37
C GLU A 86 15.40 1.76 9.12
N LEU A 87 14.19 1.88 8.55
CA LEU A 87 13.90 2.62 7.33
C LEU A 87 12.98 3.81 7.59
N ILE A 88 13.17 4.87 6.80
CA ILE A 88 12.32 6.06 6.81
C ILE A 88 11.84 6.33 5.38
N ILE A 89 10.53 6.47 5.22
CA ILE A 89 9.93 6.94 3.97
C ILE A 89 10.57 8.28 3.57
N ALA A 90 11.04 8.39 2.32
CA ALA A 90 11.76 9.56 1.88
C ALA A 90 10.89 10.84 1.97
N ASN A 91 9.66 10.77 1.47
CA ASN A 91 8.72 11.90 1.41
C ASN A 91 7.26 11.44 1.57
N ASP A 92 6.42 12.28 2.16
CA ASP A 92 4.97 12.14 2.11
C ASP A 92 4.50 12.31 0.65
N THR A 93 3.83 11.30 0.10
CA THR A 93 3.35 11.33 -1.28
C THR A 93 2.12 10.47 -1.46
N SER A 94 1.49 10.56 -2.62
CA SER A 94 0.39 9.70 -3.02
C SER A 94 0.49 9.37 -4.49
N PHE A 95 0.15 8.13 -4.84
CA PHE A 95 0.20 7.66 -6.23
C PHE A 95 -0.92 6.65 -6.50
N ASN A 96 -1.27 6.48 -7.77
CA ASN A 96 -2.21 5.47 -8.17
C ASN A 96 -1.52 4.12 -8.29
N LEU A 97 -2.16 3.10 -7.74
CA LEU A 97 -1.79 1.71 -7.96
C LEU A 97 -2.47 1.25 -9.24
N VAL A 98 -1.70 0.73 -10.19
CA VAL A 98 -2.20 0.29 -11.49
C VAL A 98 -1.95 -1.20 -11.70
N ASP A 99 -2.87 -1.88 -12.38
CA ASP A 99 -2.63 -3.25 -12.85
C ASP A 99 -1.77 -3.28 -14.12
N ASP A 100 -1.44 -4.49 -14.58
CA ASP A 100 -0.64 -4.73 -15.80
C ASP A 100 -1.26 -4.12 -17.08
N LEU A 101 -2.55 -3.78 -17.05
CA LEU A 101 -3.28 -3.18 -18.18
C LEU A 101 -3.42 -1.65 -18.04
N GLY A 102 -2.89 -1.07 -16.95
CA GLY A 102 -2.94 0.36 -16.65
C GLY A 102 -4.24 0.82 -15.99
N ASN A 103 -5.11 -0.09 -15.53
CA ASN A 103 -6.30 0.28 -14.79
C ASN A 103 -5.92 0.71 -13.37
N ILE A 104 -6.49 1.80 -12.88
CA ILE A 104 -6.28 2.25 -11.50
C ILE A 104 -7.07 1.31 -10.58
N VAL A 105 -6.37 0.51 -9.80
CA VAL A 105 -6.97 -0.45 -8.86
C VAL A 105 -7.04 0.09 -7.43
N GLY A 106 -6.24 1.10 -7.11
CA GLY A 106 -6.23 1.76 -5.82
C GLY A 106 -5.42 3.05 -5.81
N THR A 107 -5.39 3.73 -4.67
CA THR A 107 -4.54 4.89 -4.41
C THR A 107 -3.73 4.65 -3.15
N ALA A 108 -2.41 4.79 -3.25
CA ALA A 108 -1.50 4.70 -2.13
C ALA A 108 -1.26 6.09 -1.53
N LYS A 109 -1.22 6.18 -0.20
CA LYS A 109 -0.79 7.36 0.55
C LYS A 109 0.32 6.98 1.52
N LEU A 110 1.43 7.68 1.42
CA LEU A 110 2.64 7.46 2.22
C LEU A 110 2.70 8.52 3.31
N ASP A 111 2.84 8.10 4.56
CA ASP A 111 3.02 8.96 5.73
C ASP A 111 4.39 8.73 6.35
N LYS A 112 5.29 9.69 6.16
CA LYS A 112 6.65 9.64 6.66
C LYS A 112 6.73 9.69 8.18
N THR A 113 5.76 10.32 8.84
CA THR A 113 5.74 10.46 10.30
C THR A 113 5.43 9.12 10.96
N THR A 114 4.50 8.36 10.39
CA THR A 114 4.11 7.04 10.94
C THR A 114 4.90 5.88 10.34
N GLY A 115 5.53 6.09 9.18
CA GLY A 115 6.19 5.04 8.40
C GLY A 115 5.21 4.11 7.69
N GLU A 116 3.96 4.55 7.50
CA GLU A 116 2.87 3.74 6.97
C GLU A 116 2.52 4.13 5.54
N VAL A 117 2.17 3.10 4.76
CA VAL A 117 1.68 3.20 3.39
C VAL A 117 0.29 2.58 3.36
N VAL A 118 -0.71 3.42 3.16
CA VAL A 118 -2.11 3.01 3.11
C VAL A 118 -2.55 3.00 1.67
N ILE A 119 -2.85 1.82 1.15
CA ILE A 119 -3.44 1.63 -0.17
C ILE A 119 -4.94 1.51 0.01
N THR A 120 -5.72 2.37 -0.62
CA THR A 120 -7.19 2.29 -0.66
C THR A 120 -7.63 1.76 -2.01
N PHE A 121 -8.33 0.63 -2.03
CA PHE A 121 -8.81 0.00 -3.25
C PHE A 121 -10.03 0.73 -3.82
N THR A 122 -10.10 0.73 -5.16
CA THR A 122 -11.27 1.18 -5.93
C THR A 122 -12.32 0.07 -6.02
N ASP A 123 -13.42 0.31 -6.75
CA ASP A 123 -14.43 -0.70 -7.09
C ASP A 123 -13.96 -1.72 -8.14
N TYR A 124 -12.75 -1.56 -8.70
CA TYR A 124 -12.24 -2.41 -9.78
C TYR A 124 -12.28 -3.92 -9.43
N TYR A 125 -11.85 -4.28 -8.21
CA TYR A 125 -11.80 -5.68 -7.76
C TYR A 125 -13.15 -6.24 -7.31
N GLU A 126 -14.23 -5.45 -7.30
CA GLU A 126 -15.59 -5.96 -7.08
C GLU A 126 -16.10 -6.76 -8.30
N THR A 127 -15.63 -6.41 -9.50
CA THR A 127 -16.03 -7.06 -10.75
C THR A 127 -14.90 -7.89 -11.39
N ASN A 128 -13.64 -7.56 -11.11
CA ASN A 128 -12.46 -8.26 -11.62
C ASN A 128 -11.83 -9.11 -10.52
N THR A 129 -12.37 -10.31 -10.28
CA THR A 129 -12.02 -11.14 -9.12
C THR A 129 -10.83 -12.07 -9.36
N ALA A 130 -10.22 -12.06 -10.54
CA ALA A 130 -9.11 -12.96 -10.91
C ALA A 130 -7.85 -12.17 -11.29
N ASN A 131 -6.69 -12.80 -11.15
CA ASN A 131 -5.37 -12.23 -11.50
C ASN A 131 -5.09 -10.87 -10.84
N ARG A 132 -5.50 -10.71 -9.57
CA ARG A 132 -5.37 -9.47 -8.82
C ARG A 132 -3.98 -9.35 -8.20
N LYS A 133 -3.00 -9.06 -9.05
CA LYS A 133 -1.60 -8.90 -8.71
C LYS A 133 -1.11 -7.52 -9.09
N GLY A 134 -0.02 -7.08 -8.46
CA GLY A 134 0.67 -5.86 -8.84
C GLY A 134 1.88 -5.62 -7.97
N THR A 135 2.53 -4.50 -8.23
CA THR A 135 3.71 -4.05 -7.49
C THR A 135 3.58 -2.58 -7.09
N PHE A 136 4.33 -2.19 -6.08
CA PHE A 136 4.51 -0.78 -5.74
C PHE A 136 5.87 -0.53 -5.09
N ASP A 137 6.36 0.68 -5.29
CA ASP A 137 7.68 1.11 -4.85
C ASP A 137 7.56 2.23 -3.82
N ILE A 138 8.36 2.13 -2.77
CA ILE A 138 8.48 3.15 -1.74
C ILE A 138 9.93 3.62 -1.68
N TYR A 139 10.18 4.86 -2.05
CA TYR A 139 11.49 5.47 -1.83
C TYR A 139 11.76 5.62 -0.33
N THR A 140 12.87 5.06 0.12
CA THR A 140 13.23 4.97 1.53
C THR A 140 14.71 5.30 1.75
N ASN A 141 15.05 5.70 2.97
CA ASN A 141 16.43 5.92 3.41
C ASN A 141 16.64 5.25 4.76
N TRP A 142 17.90 5.04 5.15
CA TRP A 142 18.22 4.58 6.50
C TRP A 142 17.77 5.57 7.57
N ASN A 143 17.22 5.03 8.67
CA ASN A 143 17.01 5.77 9.90
C ASN A 143 18.34 5.93 10.62
N LYS A 144 19.02 7.06 10.42
CA LYS A 144 20.35 7.33 11.00
C LYS A 144 20.37 7.51 12.52
N GLU A 145 19.21 7.50 13.18
CA GLU A 145 19.13 7.42 14.64
C GLU A 145 19.26 5.99 15.17
N ILE A 146 19.03 4.99 14.31
CA ILE A 146 19.01 3.56 14.64
C ILE A 146 20.12 2.81 13.92
N VAL A 147 20.40 3.18 12.67
CA VAL A 147 21.32 2.52 11.74
C VAL A 147 22.60 3.36 11.59
N SER A 148 23.74 2.71 11.65
CA SER A 148 25.09 3.27 11.48
C SER A 148 25.82 2.60 10.31
N GLU A 149 26.99 3.12 9.93
CA GLU A 149 27.85 2.48 8.93
C GLU A 149 28.59 1.25 9.53
N ASP A 150 29.09 0.39 8.64
CA ASP A 150 29.86 -0.83 8.97
C ASP A 150 29.13 -1.86 9.85
N GLU A 151 27.80 -1.96 9.67
CA GLU A 151 26.98 -2.93 10.38
C GLU A 151 26.17 -3.83 9.43
N THR A 152 25.67 -4.92 10.00
CA THR A 152 24.75 -5.84 9.34
C THR A 152 23.44 -5.83 10.10
N ILE A 153 22.35 -5.52 9.40
CA ILE A 153 21.01 -5.40 9.96
C ILE A 153 20.04 -6.33 9.23
N ASP A 154 19.08 -6.87 9.98
CA ASP A 154 17.98 -7.63 9.39
C ASP A 154 16.81 -6.67 9.14
N VAL A 155 16.45 -6.51 7.87
CA VAL A 155 15.34 -5.67 7.42
C VAL A 155 14.17 -6.57 7.05
N ASP A 156 13.08 -6.48 7.81
CA ASP A 156 11.84 -7.22 7.51
C ASP A 156 10.80 -6.29 6.87
N LEU A 157 10.44 -6.60 5.63
CA LEU A 157 9.42 -5.90 4.87
C LEU A 157 8.07 -6.64 4.87
N GLY A 158 7.83 -7.54 5.83
CA GLY A 158 6.56 -8.28 5.96
C GLY A 158 6.56 -9.64 5.24
N THR A 159 7.68 -10.02 4.62
CA THR A 159 7.85 -11.32 3.95
C THR A 159 9.03 -12.13 4.48
N GLY A 160 9.50 -11.79 5.69
CA GLY A 160 10.68 -12.35 6.31
C GLY A 160 11.89 -11.44 6.16
N GLY A 161 12.67 -11.34 7.24
CA GLY A 161 13.86 -10.50 7.30
C GLY A 161 14.92 -10.86 6.26
N SER A 162 15.49 -9.83 5.63
CA SER A 162 16.67 -9.91 4.77
C SER A 162 17.86 -9.28 5.48
N THR A 163 18.99 -9.97 5.49
CA THR A 163 20.24 -9.45 6.06
C THR A 163 20.92 -8.48 5.08
N ILE A 164 21.07 -7.23 5.49
CA ILE A 164 21.60 -6.12 4.71
C ILE A 164 22.89 -5.59 5.35
N VAL A 165 23.92 -5.37 4.54
CA VAL A 165 25.18 -4.74 4.94
C VAL A 165 25.11 -3.23 4.68
N VAL A 166 25.41 -2.43 5.70
CA VAL A 166 25.43 -0.98 5.59
C VAL A 166 26.88 -0.52 5.50
N THR A 167 27.22 0.20 4.44
CA THR A 167 28.59 0.62 4.14
C THR A 167 28.76 2.14 4.32
N PRO A 168 29.98 2.61 4.62
CA PRO A 168 30.29 4.04 4.60
C PRO A 168 30.15 4.61 3.17
N PRO A 169 29.99 5.93 3.03
CA PRO A 169 29.91 6.56 1.72
C PRO A 169 31.15 6.25 0.88
N LYS A 170 30.97 5.86 -0.38
CA LYS A 170 32.11 5.70 -1.30
C LYS A 170 32.61 7.08 -1.73
N TYR A 171 33.67 7.56 -1.09
CA TYR A 171 34.39 8.72 -1.59
C TYR A 171 35.19 8.32 -2.85
N PRO A 172 35.22 9.15 -3.91
CA PRO A 172 36.17 8.94 -4.99
C PRO A 172 37.58 8.92 -4.40
N ASP A 173 38.38 7.92 -4.76
CA ASP A 173 39.75 7.81 -4.29
C ASP A 173 40.52 9.08 -4.70
N PRO A 174 41.06 9.87 -3.76
CA PRO A 174 41.83 11.07 -4.08
C PRO A 174 43.05 10.80 -4.98
N THR A 175 43.47 9.54 -5.08
CA THR A 175 44.61 9.09 -5.88
C THR A 175 44.23 8.54 -7.26
N GLU A 176 42.94 8.49 -7.62
CA GLU A 176 42.50 8.11 -8.96
C GLU A 176 42.92 9.20 -9.97
N LYS A 177 44.05 8.98 -10.64
CA LYS A 177 44.49 9.84 -11.74
C LYS A 177 43.49 9.71 -12.89
N LEU A 178 42.78 10.80 -13.20
CA LEU A 178 41.97 10.93 -14.41
C LEU A 178 42.80 10.56 -15.64
N LEU A 179 42.62 9.35 -16.18
CA LEU A 179 43.10 8.98 -17.50
C LEU A 179 42.22 9.69 -18.53
N LYS A 180 42.64 10.88 -18.95
CA LYS A 180 42.12 11.50 -20.17
C LYS A 180 42.60 10.66 -21.36
N TRP A 181 41.65 10.04 -22.05
CA TRP A 181 41.82 9.51 -23.40
C TRP A 181 41.87 10.66 -24.41
#